data_AF-A0A442LUU6-F1
#
_entry.id   AF-A0A442LUU6-F1
#
_cell.length_a   1.000
_cell.length_b   1.000
_cell.length_c   1.000
_cell.angle_alpha   90.00
_cell.angle_beta   90.00
_cell.angle_gamma   90.00
#
_symmetry.space_group_name_H-M   'P 1'
#
loop_
_entity.id
_entity.type
_entity.pdbx_description
1 polymer ?
#
loop_
_entity_poly.entity_id
_entity_poly.type
_entity_poly.pdbx_seq_one_letter_code
_entity_poly.pdbx_strand_id
1 'polypeptide(L)' 'YIGVTNDLGRRMPEHKSGEGSRFTSRYGVQRLVWYEENFDIRDAIKREKSLKRWPRQWKIELIEKTNP' A
#
# COMPACT_ATOMS: atom_id res chain seq x y z
N TYR A 1 -5.73 -2.57 1.83
CA TYR A 1 -5.38 -1.15 2.05
C TYR A 1 -4.35 -0.75 1.01
N ILE A 2 -4.40 0.47 0.48
CA ILE A 2 -3.40 1.03 -0.45
C ILE A 2 -3.13 2.47 0.01
N GLY A 3 -1.86 2.84 0.10
CA GLY A 3 -1.42 4.14 0.61
C GLY A 3 -0.13 4.61 -0.06
N VAL A 4 0.17 5.90 0.06
CA VAL A 4 1.48 6.49 -0.27
C VAL A 4 2.18 6.91 1.00
N THR A 5 3.51 6.78 1.03
CA THR A 5 4.37 7.28 2.10
C THR A 5 5.75 7.63 1.54
N ASN A 6 6.43 8.58 2.18
CA ASN A 6 7.84 8.88 1.92
C ASN A 6 8.79 8.09 2.83
N ASP A 7 8.27 7.36 3.80
CA ASP A 7 9.05 6.57 4.76
C ASP A 7 8.30 5.29 5.11
N LEU A 8 8.63 4.21 4.41
CA LEU A 8 8.04 2.89 4.62
C LEU A 8 8.44 2.30 5.98
N GLY A 9 9.65 2.60 6.46
CA GLY A 9 10.19 2.13 7.73
C GLY A 9 9.42 2.65 8.93
N ARG A 10 8.96 3.90 8.88
CA ARG A 10 8.06 4.49 9.87
C ARG A 10 6.62 4.02 9.71
N ARG A 11 6.13 3.93 8.47
CA ARG A 11 4.73 3.58 8.16
C ARG A 11 4.32 2.21 8.67
N MET A 12 5.20 1.22 8.54
CA MET A 12 4.87 -0.17 8.85
C MET A 12 4.62 -0.41 10.36
N PRO A 13 5.48 0.07 11.28
CA PRO A 13 5.20 0.06 12.71
C PRO A 13 3.89 0.76 13.08
N GLU A 14 3.61 1.97 12.57
CA GLU A 14 2.35 2.69 12.83
C GLU A 14 1.12 1.84 12.46
N HIS A 15 1.19 1.14 11.31
CA HIS A 15 0.09 0.28 10.87
C HIS A 15 -0.07 -0.96 11.75
N LYS A 16 1.03 -1.51 12.26
CA LYS A 16 1.02 -2.66 13.18
C LYS A 16 0.53 -2.28 14.58
N SER A 17 0.86 -1.09 15.08
CA SER A 17 0.41 -0.58 16.39
C SER A 17 -1.04 -0.06 16.36
N GLY A 18 -1.64 0.08 15.18
CA GLY A 18 -2.99 0.62 15.02
C GLY A 18 -3.05 2.15 15.01
N GLU A 19 -1.90 2.82 15.05
CA GLU A 19 -1.75 4.29 14.99
C GLU A 19 -1.69 4.82 13.55
N GLY A 20 -1.65 3.92 12.56
CA GLY A 20 -1.66 4.23 11.14
C GLY A 20 -3.04 4.69 10.63
N SER A 21 -3.49 4.10 9.52
CA SER A 21 -4.81 4.45 8.98
C SER A 21 -5.94 3.94 9.88
N ARG A 22 -7.01 4.72 10.05
CA ARG A 22 -8.25 4.22 10.68
C ARG A 22 -8.76 2.93 10.03
N PHE A 23 -8.57 2.79 8.71
CA PHE A 23 -8.95 1.57 7.99
C PHE A 23 -8.09 0.37 8.40
N THR A 24 -6.76 0.56 8.48
CA THR A 24 -5.86 -0.54 8.84
C THR A 24 -6.02 -0.96 10.29
N SER A 25 -6.25 0.01 11.19
CA SER A 25 -6.58 -0.24 12.59
C SER A 25 -7.91 -1.00 12.73
N ARG A 26 -8.99 -0.51 12.10
CA ARG A 26 -10.33 -1.14 12.18
C ARG A 26 -10.38 -2.57 11.64
N TYR A 27 -9.63 -2.87 10.58
CA TYR A 27 -9.70 -4.15 9.88
C TYR A 27 -8.46 -5.04 10.09
N GLY A 28 -7.56 -4.68 11.01
CA GLY A 28 -6.35 -5.47 11.30
C GLY A 28 -5.41 -5.65 10.10
N VAL A 29 -5.35 -4.68 9.18
CA VAL A 29 -4.53 -4.78 7.96
C VAL A 29 -3.09 -4.41 8.27
N GLN A 30 -2.26 -5.41 8.60
CA GLN A 30 -0.90 -5.21 9.13
C GLN A 30 0.22 -5.77 8.24
N ARG A 31 -0.12 -6.56 7.22
CA ARG A 31 0.86 -7.19 6.31
C ARG A 31 1.10 -6.31 5.09
N LEU A 32 2.35 -5.92 4.88
CA LEU A 32 2.79 -5.38 3.59
C LEU A 32 3.03 -6.54 2.64
N VAL A 33 2.33 -6.53 1.50
CA VAL A 33 2.46 -7.58 0.48
C VAL A 33 3.13 -7.08 -0.79
N TRP A 34 3.18 -5.77 -0.99
CA TRP A 34 3.77 -5.14 -2.18
C TRP A 34 4.02 -3.66 -1.96
N TYR A 35 5.10 -3.14 -2.55
CA TYR A 35 5.43 -1.72 -2.60
C TYR A 35 6.10 -1.39 -3.94
N GLU A 36 6.04 -0.12 -4.34
CA GLU A 36 6.79 0.41 -5.49
C GLU A 36 7.34 1.79 -5.13
N GLU A 37 8.54 2.11 -5.64
CA GLU A 37 9.17 3.42 -5.45
C GLU A 37 8.86 4.33 -6.63
N ASN A 38 8.68 5.62 -6.37
CA ASN A 38 8.48 6.64 -7.39
C ASN A 38 9.34 7.85 -7.04
N PHE A 39 9.93 8.48 -8.06
CA PHE A 39 10.78 9.68 -7.87
C PHE A 39 9.97 10.94 -7.54
N ASP A 40 8.75 11.07 -8.08
CA ASP A 40 7.85 12.19 -7.84
C ASP A 40 6.61 11.75 -7.03
N ILE A 41 6.25 12.54 -6.01
CA ILE A 41 5.05 12.32 -5.20
C ILE A 41 3.76 12.35 -6.03
N ARG A 42 3.71 13.13 -7.12
CA ARG A 42 2.56 13.21 -8.03
C ARG A 42 2.33 11.89 -8.75
N ASP A 43 3.41 11.24 -9.17
CA ASP A 43 3.34 9.92 -9.82
C ASP A 43 2.88 8.86 -8.82
N ALA A 44 3.44 8.87 -7.60
CA ALA A 44 3.00 7.99 -6.52
C ALA A 44 1.50 8.15 -6.23
N ILE A 45 0.99 9.38 -6.14
CA ILE A 45 -0.44 9.67 -5.89
C ILE A 45 -1.30 9.21 -7.08
N LYS A 46 -0.88 9.49 -8.31
CA LYS A 46 -1.62 9.05 -9.52
C LYS A 46 -1.71 7.53 -9.56
N ARG A 47 -0.61 6.86 -9.26
CA ARG A 47 -0.51 5.41 -9.23
C ARG A 47 -1.35 4.78 -8.14
N GLU A 48 -1.33 5.35 -6.93
CA GLU A 48 -2.21 4.96 -5.82
C GLU A 48 -3.70 5.05 -6.20
N LYS A 49 -4.11 6.16 -6.83
CA LYS A 49 -5.48 6.34 -7.32
C LYS A 49 -5.88 5.30 -8.36
N SER A 50 -5.00 4.99 -9.31
CA SER A 50 -5.22 3.93 -10.30
C SER A 50 -5.39 2.57 -9.61
N LEU A 51 -4.48 2.19 -8.71
CA LEU A 51 -4.54 0.93 -7.97
C LEU A 51 -5.81 0.81 -7.12
N LYS A 52 -6.29 1.91 -6.52
CA LYS A 52 -7.56 1.90 -5.78
C LYS A 52 -8.74 1.55 -6.67
N ARG A 53 -8.75 2.02 -7.93
CA ARG A 53 -9.82 1.77 -8.92
C ARG A 53 -9.74 0.42 -9.63
N TRP A 54 -8.57 -0.23 -9.62
CA TRP A 54 -8.42 -1.50 -10.33
C TRP A 54 -9.35 -2.61 -9.79
N PRO A 55 -9.75 -3.55 -10.67
CA PRO A 55 -10.33 -4.82 -10.25
C PRO A 55 -9.42 -5.54 -9.25
N ARG A 56 -10.01 -6.33 -8.36
CA ARG A 56 -9.24 -7.08 -7.36
C ARG A 56 -8.23 -8.03 -8.02
N GLN A 57 -8.62 -8.67 -9.12
CA GLN A 57 -7.81 -9.66 -9.84
C GLN A 57 -6.46 -9.08 -10.30
N TRP A 58 -6.48 -7.91 -10.93
CA TRP A 58 -5.25 -7.27 -11.43
C TRP A 58 -4.29 -6.88 -10.31
N LYS A 59 -4.80 -6.59 -9.11
CA LYS A 59 -3.95 -6.32 -7.93
C LYS A 59 -3.27 -7.59 -7.46
N ILE A 60 -3.97 -8.73 -7.50
CA ILE A 60 -3.39 -10.04 -7.12
C ILE A 60 -2.26 -10.39 -8.10
N GLU A 61 -2.55 -10.34 -9.40
CA GLU A 61 -1.57 -10.63 -10.46
C GLU A 61 -0.32 -9.74 -10.35
N LEU A 62 -0.50 -8.46 -10.02
CA LEU A 62 0.61 -7.55 -9.79
C LEU A 62 1.49 -7.99 -8.61
N ILE A 63 0.87 -8.40 -7.50
CA ILE A 63 1.59 -8.84 -6.29
C ILE A 63 2.34 -10.15 -6.58
N GLU A 64 1.65 -11.13 -7.18
CA GLU A 64 2.18 -12.48 -7.46
C GLU A 64 3.27 -12.46 -8.53
N LYS A 65 3.24 -11.52 -9.49
CA LYS A 65 4.30 -11.40 -10.50
C LYS A 65 5.69 -11.16 -9.90
N THR A 66 5.75 -10.53 -8.73
CA THR A 66 7.00 -10.14 -8.06
C THR A 66 7.29 -10.95 -6.80
N ASN A 67 6.39 -11.87 -6.41
CA ASN A 67 6.51 -12.65 -5.20
C ASN A 67 6.61 -14.14 -5.57
N PRO A 68 7.80 -14.78 -5.43
CA PRO A 68 8.03 -16.17 -5.83
C PRO A 68 7.22 -17.18 -5.01
#